data_AF-A0A1I7FY60-F1
#
_entry.id   AF-A0A1I7FY60-F1
#
_cell.length_a   1.000
_cell.length_b   1.000
_cell.length_c   1.000
_cell.angle_alpha   90.00
_cell.angle_beta   90.00
_cell.angle_gamma   90.00
#
_symmetry.space_group_name_H-M   'P 1'
#
loop_
_entity.id
_entity.type
_entity.pdbx_description
1 polymer ?
#
loop_
_entity_poly.entity_id
_entity_poly.type
_entity_poly.pdbx_seq_one_letter_code
_entity_poly.pdbx_strand_id
1 'polypeptide(L)' 'MKIKLGNTTVTERDLFNLVGVIFNLSTIILIAASIFSGVNYFPYAFITFFLSTTFHFFSEREDNKDTKKKK' A
#
# COMPACT_ATOMS: atom_id res chain seq x y z
N MET A 1 -8.15 0.55 14.96
CA MET A 1 -7.56 1.36 16.05
C MET A 1 -7.45 2.82 15.58
N LYS A 2 -7.34 3.81 16.48
CA LYS A 2 -7.13 5.23 16.09
C LYS A 2 -5.81 5.70 16.67
N ILE A 3 -4.86 6.05 15.79
CA ILE A 3 -3.55 6.58 16.18
C ILE A 3 -3.66 8.10 16.09
N LYS A 4 -3.56 8.81 17.22
CA LYS A 4 -3.50 10.28 17.25
C LYS A 4 -2.08 10.71 16.86
N LEU A 5 -1.94 11.41 15.73
CA LEU A 5 -0.69 12.06 15.33
C LEU A 5 -0.87 13.58 15.44
N GLY A 6 -0.43 14.17 16.55
CA GLY A 6 -0.63 15.60 16.82
C GLY A 6 -2.11 15.97 16.98
N ASN A 7 -2.56 17.02 16.29
CA ASN A 7 -3.95 17.51 16.34
C ASN A 7 -4.88 16.83 15.31
N THR A 8 -4.35 15.90 14.52
CA THR A 8 -5.06 15.23 13.42
C THR A 8 -5.27 13.77 13.76
N THR A 9 -6.50 13.28 13.61
CA THR A 9 -6.79 11.85 13.78
C THR A 9 -6.52 11.16 12.46
N VAL A 10 -5.30 10.63 12.28
CA VAL A 10 -4.97 9.81 11.11
C VAL A 10 -5.61 8.45 11.30
N THR A 11 -6.44 8.04 10.35
CA THR A 11 -7.04 6.71 10.41
C THR A 11 -6.04 5.68 9.89
N GLU A 12 -6.11 4.44 10.40
CA GLU A 12 -5.25 3.36 9.89
C GLU A 12 -5.43 3.13 8.40
N ARG A 13 -6.66 3.34 7.90
CA ARG A 13 -6.99 3.32 6.47
C ARG A 13 -6.17 4.35 5.67
N ASP A 14 -6.04 5.58 6.17
CA ASP A 14 -5.23 6.61 5.49
C ASP A 14 -3.76 6.20 5.43
N LEU A 15 -3.27 5.56 6.50
CA LEU A 15 -1.92 5.02 6.56
C LEU A 15 -1.72 3.85 5.58
N PHE A 16 -2.68 2.93 5.49
CA PHE A 16 -2.64 1.81 4.56
C PHE A 16 -2.73 2.26 3.10
N ASN A 17 -3.57 3.24 2.80
CA ASN A 17 -3.63 3.86 1.48
C ASN A 17 -2.31 4.54 1.12
N LEU A 18 -1.71 5.29 2.04
CA LEU A 18 -0.42 5.93 1.83
C LEU A 18 0.68 4.89 1.53
N VAL A 19 0.74 3.81 2.31
CA VAL A 19 1.68 2.71 2.10
C VAL A 19 1.47 2.03 0.75
N GLY A 20 0.21 1.77 0.35
CA GLY A 20 -0.11 1.19 -0.96
C GLY A 20 0.34 2.09 -2.12
N VAL A 21 0.13 3.40 -2.01
CA VAL A 21 0.60 4.38 -3.02
C VAL A 21 2.12 4.36 -3.15
N ILE A 22 2.85 4.30 -2.03
CA ILE A 22 4.32 4.24 -2.03
C ILE A 22 4.81 2.96 -2.73
N PHE A 23 4.20 1.81 -2.45
CA PHE A 23 4.57 0.56 -3.10
C PHE A 23 4.30 0.57 -4.61
N ASN A 24 3.14 1.06 -5.04
CA ASN A 24 2.84 1.20 -6.47
C ASN A 24 3.82 2.13 -7.19
N LEU A 25 4.15 3.28 -6.57
CA LEU A 25 5.13 4.19 -7.13
C LEU A 25 6.52 3.53 -7.24
N SER A 26 6.92 2.77 -6.22
CA SER A 26 8.16 2.01 -6.20
C SER A 26 8.21 0.96 -7.33
N THR A 27 7.12 0.23 -7.56
CA THR A 27 7.00 -0.72 -8.68
C THR A 27 7.20 -0.03 -10.03
N ILE A 28 6.55 1.11 -10.27
CA ILE A 28 6.70 1.88 -11.52
C ILE A 28 8.16 2.31 -11.71
N ILE A 29 8.79 2.83 -10.66
CA ILE A 29 10.19 3.26 -10.69
C ILE A 29 11.11 2.08 -11.01
N LEU A 30 10.91 0.91 -10.41
CA LEU A 30 11.74 -0.27 -10.65
C LEU A 30 11.58 -0.82 -12.07
N ILE A 31 10.36 -0.79 -12.63
CA ILE A 31 10.12 -1.16 -14.03
C ILE A 31 10.84 -0.17 -14.96
N ALA A 32 10.66 1.13 -14.73
CA ALA A 32 11.33 2.16 -15.52
C ALA A 32 12.86 2.04 -15.42
N ALA A 33 13.40 1.89 -14.21
CA ALA A 33 14.83 1.67 -13.98
C ALA A 33 15.32 0.42 -14.72
N SER A 34 14.54 -0.66 -14.73
CA SER A 34 14.91 -1.87 -15.49
C SER A 34 15.03 -1.62 -16.98
N ILE A 35 14.08 -0.86 -17.54
CA ILE A 35 14.05 -0.52 -18.96
C ILE A 35 15.20 0.42 -19.33
N PHE A 36 15.41 1.49 -18.55
CA PHE A 36 16.36 2.55 -18.89
C PHE A 36 17.82 2.20 -18.55
N SER A 37 18.07 1.45 -17.47
CA SER A 37 19.43 1.09 -17.07
C SER A 37 19.91 -0.25 -17.66
N GLY A 38 18.99 -1.08 -18.15
CA GLY A 38 19.28 -2.46 -18.56
C GLY A 38 19.59 -3.42 -17.40
N VAL A 39 19.49 -2.96 -16.15
CA VAL A 39 19.68 -3.78 -14.95
C VAL A 39 18.38 -4.49 -14.60
N ASN A 40 18.43 -5.77 -14.24
CA ASN A 40 17.24 -6.56 -13.92
C ASN A 40 16.70 -6.24 -12.52
N TYR A 41 15.79 -5.26 -12.41
CA TYR A 41 15.05 -4.99 -11.18
C TYR A 41 13.65 -5.62 -11.15
N PHE A 42 13.28 -6.43 -12.15
CA PHE A 42 11.96 -7.07 -12.22
C PHE A 42 11.61 -7.93 -10.99
N PRO A 43 12.54 -8.69 -10.35
CA PRO A 43 12.22 -9.41 -9.12
C PRO A 43 11.75 -8.48 -7.99
N TYR A 44 12.38 -7.32 -7.84
CA TYR A 44 12.02 -6.33 -6.82
C TYR A 44 10.71 -5.61 -7.17
N ALA A 45 10.48 -5.34 -8.46
CA ALA A 45 9.20 -4.79 -8.95
C ALA A 45 8.03 -5.75 -8.66
N PHE A 46 8.24 -7.05 -8.84
CA PHE A 46 7.22 -8.07 -8.54
C PHE A 46 6.92 -8.16 -7.05
N ILE A 47 7.93 -8.17 -6.19
CA ILE A 47 7.76 -8.19 -4.73
C ILE A 47 7.00 -6.95 -4.24
N THR A 48 7.39 -5.76 -4.71
CA THR A 48 6.72 -4.50 -4.35
C THR A 48 5.27 -4.45 -4.81
N PHE A 49 4.98 -4.95 -6.01
CA PHE A 49 3.60 -5.06 -6.52
C PHE A 49 2.75 -6.03 -5.69
N PHE A 50 3.30 -7.17 -5.32
CA PHE A 50 2.61 -8.17 -4.50
C PHE A 50 2.29 -7.62 -3.11
N LEU A 51 3.23 -6.90 -2.49
CA LEU A 51 3.02 -6.22 -1.21
C LEU A 51 1.92 -5.16 -1.31
N SER A 52 1.94 -4.32 -2.35
CA SER A 52 0.89 -3.33 -2.63
C SER A 52 -0.51 -3.97 -2.66
N THR A 53 -0.66 -5.05 -3.43
CA THR A 53 -1.93 -5.78 -3.58
C THR A 53 -2.38 -6.40 -2.26
N THR A 54 -1.44 -6.97 -1.51
CA THR A 54 -1.71 -7.58 -0.19
C THR A 54 -2.21 -6.52 0.79
N PHE A 55 -1.52 -5.38 0.89
CA PHE A 55 -1.93 -4.27 1.74
C PHE A 55 -3.32 -3.74 1.38
N HIS A 56 -3.62 -3.59 0.10
CA HIS A 56 -4.93 -3.13 -0.37
C HIS A 56 -6.05 -4.10 0.05
N PHE A 57 -5.81 -5.41 -0.10
CA PHE A 57 -6.74 -6.46 0.30
C PHE A 57 -6.99 -6.51 1.80
N PHE A 58 -5.96 -6.30 2.62
CA PHE A 58 -6.11 -6.24 4.08
C PHE A 58 -6.84 -4.98 4.53
N SER A 59 -6.55 -3.83 3.93
CA SER A 59 -7.27 -2.57 4.20
C SER A 59 -8.77 -2.72 3.92
N GLU A 60 -9.12 -3.35 2.79
CA GLU A 60 -10.51 -3.58 2.40
C GLU A 60 -11.24 -4.54 3.36
N ARG A 61 -10.52 -5.46 4.00
CA ARG A 61 -11.06 -6.39 5.00
C ARG A 61 -11.28 -5.74 6.37
N GLU A 62 -10.44 -4.79 6.77
CA GLU A 62 -10.65 -4.04 8.01
C GLU A 62 -11.90 -3.18 7.90
N ASP A 63 -12.12 -2.57 6.74
CA ASP A 63 -13.30 -1.77 6.43
C ASP A 63 -14.63 -2.55 6.49
N ASN A 64 -14.59 -3.84 6.12
CA ASN A 64 -15.77 -4.70 6.09
C ASN A 64 -16.16 -5.29 7.47
N LYS A 65 -15.28 -5.19 8.47
CA LYS A 65 -15.59 -5.58 9.87
C LYS A 65 -16.37 -4.50 10.61
N ASP A 66 -16.15 -3.23 10.29
CA ASP A 66 -16.86 -2.11 10.93
C ASP A 66 -18.30 -1.92 10.39
N THR A 67 -18.55 -2.26 9.13
CA THR A 67 -19.91 -2.27 8.54
C THR A 67 -20.80 -3.40 9.06
N LYS A 68 -20.24 -4.57 9.42
CA LYS A 68 -21.00 -5.68 10.04
C LYS A 68 -21.32 -5.46 11.52
N LYS A 69 -20.55 -4.65 12.24
CA LYS A 69 -20.83 -4.33 13.66
C LYS A 69 -21.89 -3.24 13.87
N LYS A 70 -22.25 -2.53 12.80
CA LYS A 70 -23.27 -1.45 12.78
C LYS A 70 -24.64 -1.92 12.27
N LYS A 71 -24.80 -3.21 11.98
CA LYS A 71 -26.05 -3.82 11.51
C LYS A 71 -26.67 -4.69 12.60
#